data_AF-A0A1G2FC31-F1
#
_entry.id   AF-A0A1G2FC31-F1
#
_cell.length_a   1.000
_cell.length_b   1.000
_cell.length_c   1.000
_cell.angle_alpha   90.00
_cell.angle_beta   90.00
_cell.angle_gamma   90.00
#
_symmetry.space_group_name_H-M   'P 1'
#
loop_
_entity.id
_entity.type
_entity.pdbx_description
1 polymer ?
#
loop_
_entity_poly.entity_id
_entity_poly.type
_entity_poly.pdbx_seq_one_letter_code
_entity_poly.pdbx_strand_id
1 'polypeptide(L)' 'MKIKEIRQKSGREIRSLLTEKKQRLGQFGFDLASKKIKNVREIRETRKDIARILTILKNGEKSNGQ' A
#
# COMPACT_ATOMS: atom_id res chain seq x y z
N MET A 1 6.98 4.56 5.09
CA MET A 1 7.02 5.24 3.78
C MET A 1 6.67 6.72 3.93
N LYS A 2 7.48 7.64 3.39
CA LYS A 2 7.20 9.10 3.37
C LYS A 2 6.33 9.43 2.14
N ILE A 3 5.30 10.25 2.34
CA ILE A 3 4.32 10.65 1.30
C ILE A 3 5.00 11.32 0.10
N LYS A 4 6.08 12.08 0.34
CA LYS A 4 6.82 12.82 -0.69
C LYS A 4 7.50 11.91 -1.72
N GLU A 5 8.03 10.75 -1.32
CA GLU A 5 8.71 9.82 -2.23
C GLU A 5 7.72 9.07 -3.13
N ILE A 6 6.56 8.70 -2.59
CA ILE A 6 5.51 8.05 -3.39
C ILE A 6 4.94 9.04 -4.42
N ARG A 7 4.87 10.34 -4.08
CA ARG A 7 4.42 11.38 -5.03
C ARG A 7 5.45 11.68 -6.13
N GLN A 8 6.74 11.42 -5.90
CA GLN A 8 7.79 11.54 -6.93
C GLN A 8 7.85 10.34 -7.86
N LYS A 9 7.34 9.17 -7.45
CA LYS A 9 7.21 8.01 -8.32
C LYS A 9 6.16 8.23 -9.41
N SER A 10 6.37 7.60 -10.57
CA SER A 10 5.40 7.63 -11.66
C SER A 10 4.09 6.96 -11.25
N GLY A 11 2.94 7.48 -11.69
CA GLY A 11 1.61 6.89 -11.37
C GLY A 11 1.51 5.39 -11.68
N ARG A 12 2.28 4.91 -12.66
CA ARG A 12 2.40 3.49 -13.02
C ARG A 12 3.15 2.67 -11.95
N GLU A 13 4.26 3.18 -11.43
CA GLU A 13 4.99 2.56 -10.32
C GLU A 13 4.16 2.52 -9.04
N ILE A 14 3.39 3.58 -8.76
CA ILE A 14 2.51 3.65 -7.59
C ILE A 14 1.45 2.55 -7.65
N ARG A 15 0.85 2.33 -8.84
CA ARG A 15 -0.10 1.23 -9.07
C ARG A 15 0.57 -0.14 -8.94
N SER A 16 1.80 -0.29 -9.42
CA SER A 16 2.56 -1.56 -9.28
C SER A 16 2.84 -1.88 -7.81
N LEU A 17 3.31 -0.89 -7.04
CA LEU A 17 3.52 -0.98 -5.59
C LEU A 17 2.23 -1.32 -4.83
N LEU A 18 1.10 -0.74 -5.24
CA LEU A 18 -0.21 -1.05 -4.65
C LEU A 18 -0.54 -2.55 -4.82
N THR A 19 -0.34 -3.09 -6.02
CA THR A 19 -0.60 -4.50 -6.33
C THR A 19 0.29 -5.41 -5.50
N GLU A 20 1.59 -5.11 -5.44
CA GLU A 20 2.55 -5.89 -4.65
C GLU A 20 2.18 -5.92 -3.15
N LYS A 21 1.81 -4.77 -2.58
CA LYS A 21 1.38 -4.70 -1.17
C LYS A 21 0.06 -5.41 -0.92
N LYS A 22 -0.88 -5.40 -1.87
CA LYS A 22 -2.12 -6.18 -1.80
C LYS A 22 -1.85 -7.68 -1.80
N GLN A 23 -0.95 -8.17 -2.66
CA GLN A 23 -0.54 -9.58 -2.65
C GLN A 23 0.09 -9.96 -1.31
N ARG A 24 0.99 -9.12 -0.79
CA ARG A 24 1.61 -9.31 0.52
C ARG A 24 0.57 -9.35 1.65
N LEU A 25 -0.47 -8.52 1.58
CA LEU A 25 -1.60 -8.54 2.51
C LEU A 25 -2.38 -9.87 2.44
N GLY A 26 -2.56 -10.42 1.24
CA GLY A 26 -3.15 -11.75 1.05
C GLY A 26 -2.29 -12.84 1.70
N GLN A 27 -0.98 -12.82 1.47
CA GLN A 27 -0.03 -13.74 2.11
C GLN A 27 -0.15 -13.69 3.64
N PHE A 28 -0.17 -12.48 4.22
CA PHE A 28 -0.37 -12.30 5.66
C PHE A 28 -1.71 -12.86 6.16
N GLY A 29 -2.77 -12.83 5.35
CA GLY A 29 -4.05 -13.45 5.66
C GLY A 29 -3.95 -14.98 5.74
N PHE A 30 -3.20 -15.61 4.83
CA PHE A 30 -2.90 -17.04 4.88
C PHE A 30 -2.04 -17.40 6.09
N ASP A 31 -0.98 -16.63 6.36
CA ASP A 31 -0.16 -16.83 7.55
C ASP A 31 -0.96 -16.65 8.85
N LEU A 32 -1.93 -15.72 8.87
CA LEU A 32 -2.87 -15.53 9.99
C LEU A 32 -3.75 -16.75 10.20
N ALA A 33 -4.35 -17.25 9.13
CA ALA A 33 -5.18 -18.46 9.17
C ALA A 33 -4.36 -19.68 9.62
N SER A 34 -3.09 -19.76 9.22
CA SER A 34 -2.16 -20.82 9.60
C SER A 34 -1.61 -20.67 11.03
N LYS A 35 -1.99 -19.64 11.80
CA LYS A 35 -1.47 -19.32 13.15
C LYS A 35 0.06 -19.18 13.22
N LYS A 36 0.74 -19.04 12.09
CA LYS A 36 2.20 -18.86 11.98
C LYS A 36 2.63 -17.39 12.02
N ILE A 37 1.74 -16.48 12.38
CA ILE A 37 2.09 -15.07 12.45
C ILE A 37 3.02 -14.82 13.61
N LYS A 38 4.25 -14.44 13.25
CA LYS A 38 5.20 -13.85 14.18
C LYS A 38 4.96 -12.34 14.35
N ASN A 39 4.56 -11.63 13.28
CA ASN A 39 4.50 -10.16 13.26
C ASN A 39 3.15 -9.58 12.78
N VAL A 40 2.17 -9.51 13.68
CA VAL A 40 0.88 -8.81 13.45
C VAL A 40 1.09 -7.32 13.10
N ARG A 41 2.18 -6.73 13.60
CA ARG A 41 2.53 -5.32 13.37
C ARG A 41 2.77 -5.04 11.89
N GLU A 42 3.40 -5.96 11.17
CA GLU A 42 3.73 -5.81 9.75
C GLU A 42 2.47 -5.75 8.86
N ILE A 43 1.41 -6.48 9.26
CA ILE A 43 0.10 -6.44 8.60
C ILE A 43 -0.53 -5.04 8.74
N ARG A 44 -0.52 -4.50 9.97
CA ARG A 44 -1.01 -3.16 10.25
C ARG A 44 -0.23 -2.10 9.47
N GLU A 45 1.09 -2.24 9.38
CA GLU A 45 1.92 -1.32 8.61
C GLU A 45 1.62 -1.42 7.11
N THR A 46 1.53 -2.64 6.57
CA THR A 46 1.18 -2.88 5.16
C THR A 46 -0.18 -2.28 4.81
N ARG A 47 -1.20 -2.43 5.68
CA ARG A 47 -2.52 -1.79 5.49
C ARG A 47 -2.43 -0.27 5.49
N LYS A 48 -1.67 0.32 6.41
CA LYS A 48 -1.46 1.79 6.47
C LYS A 48 -0.74 2.29 5.21
N ASP A 49 0.19 1.50 4.70
CA ASP A 49 0.95 1.86 3.50
C ASP A 49 0.06 1.84 2.25
N ILE A 50 -0.78 0.81 2.09
CA ILE A 50 -1.80 0.74 1.03
C ILE A 50 -2.74 1.96 1.11
N ALA A 51 -3.23 2.30 2.30
CA ALA A 51 -4.11 3.45 2.49
C ALA A 51 -3.42 4.76 2.05
N ARG A 52 -2.16 4.97 2.43
CA ARG A 52 -1.37 6.14 2.02
C ARG A 52 -1.18 6.21 0.49
N ILE A 53 -0.88 5.07 -0.14
CA ILE A 53 -0.75 4.97 -1.60
C ILE A 53 -2.06 5.37 -2.30
N LEU A 54 -3.19 4.85 -1.82
CA LEU A 54 -4.52 5.20 -2.35
C LEU A 54 -4.86 6.69 -2.17
N THR A 55 -4.53 7.27 -1.02
CA THR A 55 -4.71 8.71 -0.78
C THR A 55 -3.88 9.55 -1.76
N ILE A 56 -2.65 9.14 -2.06
CA ILE A 56 -1.79 9.88 -3.00
C ILE A 56 -2.33 9.78 -4.42
N LEU A 57 -2.76 8.58 -4.86
CA LEU A 57 -3.42 8.41 -6.15
C LEU A 57 -4.63 9.34 -6.27
N LYS A 58 -5.51 9.33 -5.27
CA LYS A 58 -6.71 10.18 -5.25
C LYS A 58 -6.40 11.68 -5.22
N ASN A 59 -5.38 12.10 -4.49
CA ASN A 59 -4.95 13.51 -4.46
C ASN A 59 -4.27 13.95 -5.76
N GLY A 60 -3.52 13.06 -6.41
CA GLY A 60 -2.94 13.30 -7.74
C GLY A 60 -4.02 13.50 -8.80
N GLU A 61 -5.08 12.68 -8.78
CA GLU A 61 -6.21 12.79 -9.71
C GLU A 61 -7.00 14.09 -9.54
N LYS A 62 -7.17 14.57 -8.30
CA LYS A 62 -7.86 15.86 -8.04
C LYS A 62 -7.09 17.10 -8.51
N SER A 63 -5.79 16.99 -8.77
CA SER A 63 -4.96 18.11 -9.22
C SER A 63 -5.07 18.37 -10.72
N ASN A 64 -5.51 17.38 -11.50
CA ASN A 64 -5.62 17.42 -12.96
C ASN A 64 -7.04 17.72 -13.48
N GLY A 65 -7.95 18.13 -12.57
CA GLY A 65 -9.36 18.39 -12.88
C GLY A 65 -9.82 19.80 -12.55
N GLN A 66 -8.92 20.80 -12.60
CA GLN A 66 -9.25 22.23 -12.47
C GLN A 66 -8.85 22.97 -13.73
#